data_AF-A0A2R7S5G4-F1
#
_entry.id   AF-A0A2R7S5G4-F1
#
_cell.length_a   1.000
_cell.length_b   1.000
_cell.length_c   1.000
_cell.angle_alpha   90.00
_cell.angle_beta   90.00
_cell.angle_gamma   90.00
#
_symmetry.space_group_name_H-M   'P 1'
#
loop_
_entity.id
_entity.type
_entity.pdbx_description
1 polymer ?
#
loop_
_entity_poly.entity_id
_entity_poly.type
_entity_poly.pdbx_seq_one_letter_code
_entity_poly.pdbx_strand_id
1 'polypeptide(L)'
;MAAKLDAYYEADEEVTERDFADFDRDAHEEKMEAIEAAIEALKETRLDASAIDKSATGAVVTISQGVLKIERGLIRKADAAKLAQQLAKDGNAEAAAAVAAAAGGKARADVPESLMFNLTAHRTAAIQAAMLKNQAVALAAMANRIALGLFAPENLHKDPVRVSVQQCGGMLDKSSPTMTESAAQAAISEARNAMESMLPEDSAEWLQWFIDNPAETLSMIAFGASQSVDTLSGNVKHANSGAPLMAALGLDMADWWKADAGNYFSLVPKAKMIEAVTDACGVDAVGDLGKMKKSDAIAYAAERVSATRWLPAPLRA
;
A
#
# COMPACT_ATOMS: atom_id res chain seq x y z
N MET A 1 10.95 -42.78 25.39
CA MET A 1 10.76 -41.35 25.05
C MET A 1 11.90 -40.86 24.16
N ALA A 2 13.16 -41.21 24.42
CA ALA A 2 14.29 -40.93 23.53
C ALA A 2 14.12 -41.48 22.10
N ALA A 3 13.69 -42.74 21.93
CA ALA A 3 13.48 -43.34 20.61
C ALA A 3 12.33 -42.75 19.77
N LYS A 4 11.44 -41.94 20.36
CA LYS A 4 10.40 -41.21 19.62
C LYS A 4 10.84 -39.79 19.24
N LEU A 5 11.90 -39.29 19.89
CA LEU A 5 12.45 -37.98 19.66
C LEU A 5 13.50 -38.05 18.54
N ASP A 6 14.32 -39.11 18.50
CA ASP A 6 15.28 -39.35 17.41
C ASP A 6 14.57 -39.58 16.06
N ALA A 7 13.45 -40.31 16.05
CA ALA A 7 12.63 -40.50 14.85
C ALA A 7 11.91 -39.22 14.37
N TYR A 8 11.79 -38.21 15.23
CA TYR A 8 11.23 -36.90 14.87
C TYR A 8 12.32 -35.99 14.28
N TYR A 9 13.58 -36.14 14.69
CA TYR A 9 14.70 -35.39 14.14
C TYR A 9 15.21 -35.96 12.81
N GLU A 10 15.25 -37.29 12.63
CA GLU A 10 15.60 -37.90 11.34
C GLU A 10 14.55 -37.62 10.25
N ALA A 11 13.27 -37.52 10.61
CA ALA A 11 12.20 -37.16 9.66
C ALA A 11 12.21 -35.66 9.27
N ASP A 12 12.77 -34.78 10.10
CA ASP A 12 12.86 -33.34 9.83
C ASP A 12 14.12 -32.99 8.99
N GLU A 13 15.22 -33.74 9.16
CA GLU A 13 16.38 -33.68 8.25
C GLU A 13 16.04 -34.21 6.84
N GLU A 14 15.21 -35.25 6.71
CA GLU A 14 14.83 -35.79 5.39
C GLU A 14 13.81 -34.89 4.64
N VAL A 15 12.98 -34.12 5.36
CA VAL A 15 12.01 -33.18 4.76
C VAL A 15 12.67 -31.86 4.36
N THR A 16 13.76 -31.45 5.02
CA THR A 16 14.51 -30.23 4.66
C THR A 16 15.46 -30.41 3.48
N GLU A 17 15.95 -31.62 3.20
CA GLU A 17 16.75 -31.86 1.98
C GLU A 17 15.89 -32.06 0.71
N ARG A 18 14.65 -32.54 0.85
CA ARG A 18 13.83 -32.94 -0.31
C ARG A 18 13.23 -31.77 -1.10
N ASP A 19 12.99 -30.62 -0.47
CA ASP A 19 12.42 -29.44 -1.13
C ASP A 19 13.49 -28.46 -1.66
N PHE A 20 14.78 -28.64 -1.33
CA PHE A 20 15.89 -27.85 -1.89
C PHE A 20 16.64 -28.57 -3.02
N ALA A 21 16.44 -29.88 -3.19
CA ALA A 21 17.12 -30.65 -4.24
C ALA A 21 16.61 -30.33 -5.67
N ASP A 22 15.39 -29.79 -5.81
CA ASP A 22 14.78 -29.41 -7.10
C ASP A 22 14.75 -27.89 -7.35
N PHE A 23 15.31 -27.07 -6.45
CA PHE A 23 15.48 -25.63 -6.69
C PHE A 23 16.73 -25.40 -7.53
N ASP A 24 16.61 -25.64 -8.83
CA ASP A 24 17.63 -25.30 -9.81
C ASP A 24 17.72 -23.78 -9.96
N ARG A 25 18.54 -23.18 -9.10
CA ARG A 25 18.84 -21.74 -9.07
C ARG A 25 19.32 -21.26 -10.44
N ASP A 26 20.16 -22.05 -11.09
CA ASP A 26 20.78 -21.71 -12.37
C ASP A 26 19.73 -21.70 -13.48
N ALA A 27 18.80 -22.67 -13.51
CA ALA A 27 17.68 -22.66 -14.44
C ALA A 27 16.68 -21.52 -14.19
N HIS A 28 16.56 -21.04 -12.95
CA HIS A 28 15.75 -19.86 -12.63
C HIS A 28 16.44 -18.56 -13.03
N GLU A 29 17.75 -18.47 -12.87
CA GLU A 29 18.57 -17.33 -13.28
C GLU A 29 18.60 -17.19 -14.81
N GLU A 30 18.78 -18.30 -15.55
CA GLU A 30 18.64 -18.31 -17.01
C GLU A 30 17.24 -17.89 -17.48
N LYS A 31 16.17 -18.32 -16.79
CA LYS A 31 14.81 -17.89 -17.12
C LYS A 31 14.61 -16.40 -16.86
N MET A 32 15.18 -15.87 -15.79
CA MET A 32 15.13 -14.44 -15.48
C MET A 32 15.89 -13.62 -16.52
N GLU A 33 17.10 -14.01 -16.88
CA GLU A 33 17.88 -13.36 -17.95
C GLU A 33 17.16 -13.43 -19.30
N ALA A 34 16.55 -14.57 -19.64
CA ALA A 34 15.78 -14.72 -20.87
C ALA A 34 14.53 -13.84 -20.90
N ILE A 35 13.82 -13.71 -19.77
CA ILE A 35 12.67 -12.82 -19.63
C ILE A 35 13.10 -11.35 -19.71
N GLU A 36 14.20 -10.98 -19.06
CA GLU A 36 14.75 -9.62 -19.12
C GLU A 36 15.20 -9.26 -20.54
N ALA A 37 15.91 -10.16 -21.22
CA ALA A 37 16.30 -9.99 -22.62
C ALA A 37 15.08 -9.89 -23.54
N ALA A 38 14.05 -10.70 -23.32
CA ALA A 38 12.80 -10.61 -24.08
C ALA A 38 12.06 -9.29 -23.82
N ILE A 39 12.04 -8.81 -22.58
CA ILE A 39 11.47 -7.51 -22.22
C ILE A 39 12.26 -6.38 -22.88
N GLU A 40 13.59 -6.46 -22.91
CA GLU A 40 14.43 -5.44 -23.52
C GLU A 40 14.27 -5.43 -25.05
N ALA A 41 14.24 -6.59 -25.70
CA ALA A 41 13.92 -6.71 -27.12
C ALA A 41 12.51 -6.18 -27.46
N LEU A 42 11.53 -6.40 -26.58
CA LEU A 42 10.18 -5.84 -26.70
C LEU A 42 10.16 -4.32 -26.50
N LYS A 43 11.00 -3.77 -25.62
CA LYS A 43 11.15 -2.31 -25.46
C LYS A 43 11.83 -1.69 -26.68
N GLU A 44 12.88 -2.32 -27.21
CA GLU A 44 13.59 -1.87 -28.41
C GLU A 44 12.68 -1.88 -29.65
N THR A 45 11.90 -2.95 -29.85
CA THR A 45 10.90 -3.01 -30.94
C THR A 45 9.75 -2.02 -30.75
N ARG A 46 9.41 -1.65 -29.52
CA ARG A 46 8.43 -0.59 -29.21
C ARG A 46 9.00 0.82 -29.36
N LEU A 47 10.33 0.98 -29.38
CA LEU A 47 11.07 2.23 -29.48
C LEU A 47 11.50 2.57 -30.91
N ASP A 48 10.90 1.95 -31.93
CA ASP A 48 11.16 2.28 -33.32
C ASP A 48 10.66 3.71 -33.61
N ALA A 49 11.52 4.70 -33.34
CA ALA A 49 11.23 6.13 -33.36
C ALA A 49 10.83 6.65 -34.76
N SER A 50 11.02 5.80 -35.77
CA SER A 50 10.63 6.00 -37.16
C SER A 50 9.11 5.89 -37.38
N ALA A 51 8.39 5.12 -36.55
CA ALA A 51 6.95 4.87 -36.67
C ALA A 51 6.08 5.73 -35.73
N ILE A 52 6.71 6.58 -34.90
CA ILE A 52 6.00 7.43 -33.93
C ILE A 52 5.47 8.69 -34.65
N ASP A 53 4.14 8.85 -34.68
CA ASP A 53 3.52 10.10 -35.14
C ASP A 53 3.85 11.25 -34.17
N LYS A 54 4.84 12.06 -34.58
CA LYS A 54 5.35 13.20 -33.80
C LYS A 54 4.32 14.31 -33.61
N SER A 55 3.22 14.31 -34.37
CA SER A 55 2.15 15.30 -34.24
C SER A 55 1.09 14.92 -33.18
N ALA A 56 0.94 13.63 -32.89
CA ALA A 56 -0.07 13.10 -31.96
C ALA A 56 0.52 12.53 -30.65
N THR A 57 1.85 12.38 -30.57
CA THR A 57 2.53 11.75 -29.42
C THR A 57 3.56 12.68 -28.79
N GLY A 58 3.67 12.60 -27.45
CA GLY A 58 4.65 13.31 -26.64
C GLY A 58 5.75 12.38 -26.11
N ALA A 59 6.63 12.96 -25.30
CA ALA A 59 7.65 12.23 -24.57
C ALA A 59 7.61 12.64 -23.09
N VAL A 60 7.82 11.67 -22.20
CA VAL A 60 8.11 11.91 -20.79
C VAL A 60 9.60 11.73 -20.59
N VAL A 61 10.23 12.75 -20.06
CA VAL A 61 11.64 12.73 -19.69
C VAL A 61 11.69 12.55 -18.19
N THR A 62 12.25 11.44 -17.76
CA THR A 62 12.45 11.14 -16.34
C THR A 62 13.93 10.93 -16.10
N ILE A 63 14.44 11.51 -15.01
CA ILE A 63 15.78 11.19 -14.54
C ILE A 63 15.59 10.07 -13.52
N SER A 64 16.06 8.87 -13.86
CA SER A 64 16.07 7.72 -12.95
C SER A 64 17.52 7.36 -12.68
N GLN A 65 17.92 7.25 -11.41
CA GLN A 65 19.28 6.87 -11.00
C GLN A 65 20.40 7.74 -11.63
N GLY A 66 20.13 9.02 -11.89
CA GLY A 66 21.10 9.94 -12.52
C GLY A 66 21.29 9.72 -14.03
N VAL A 67 20.56 8.79 -14.63
CA VAL A 67 20.50 8.54 -16.07
C VAL A 67 19.22 9.14 -16.63
N LEU A 68 19.36 9.84 -17.75
CA LEU A 68 18.23 10.43 -18.46
C LEU A 68 17.47 9.32 -19.20
N LYS A 69 16.26 8.99 -18.74
CA LYS A 69 15.35 8.07 -19.42
C LYS A 69 14.30 8.88 -20.18
N ILE A 70 14.22 8.66 -21.50
CA ILE A 70 13.25 9.34 -22.36
C ILE A 70 12.27 8.30 -22.89
N GLU A 71 11.03 8.34 -22.40
CA GLU A 71 9.95 7.51 -22.91
C GLU A 71 9.18 8.30 -23.96
N ARG A 72 9.31 7.91 -25.24
CA ARG A 72 8.69 8.57 -26.41
C ARG A 72 7.46 7.79 -26.87
N GLY A 73 6.56 8.47 -27.60
CA GLY A 73 5.36 7.83 -28.15
C GLY A 73 4.18 7.78 -27.16
N LEU A 74 4.21 8.62 -26.11
CA LEU A 74 3.16 8.68 -25.10
C LEU A 74 2.03 9.61 -25.53
N ILE A 75 0.78 9.18 -25.40
CA ILE A 75 -0.40 9.98 -25.73
C ILE A 75 -1.04 10.47 -24.44
N ARG A 76 -1.46 11.74 -24.39
CA ARG A 76 -2.17 12.28 -23.22
C ARG A 76 -3.48 11.51 -23.03
N LYS A 77 -3.86 11.24 -21.77
CA LYS A 77 -5.13 10.58 -21.43
C LYS A 77 -6.36 11.25 -22.09
N ALA A 78 -6.34 12.57 -22.24
CA ALA A 78 -7.41 13.33 -22.90
C ALA A 78 -7.52 13.06 -24.42
N ASP A 79 -6.41 12.69 -25.08
CA ASP A 79 -6.32 12.49 -26.53
C ASP A 79 -6.40 11.00 -26.91
N ALA A 80 -6.14 10.10 -25.96
CA ALA A 80 -6.21 8.65 -26.15
C ALA A 80 -7.62 8.16 -26.57
N ALA A 81 -8.68 8.81 -26.07
CA ALA A 81 -10.06 8.49 -26.47
C ALA A 81 -10.36 8.87 -27.94
N LYS A 82 -9.77 9.97 -28.44
CA LYS A 82 -9.91 10.38 -29.84
C LYS A 82 -9.12 9.45 -30.76
N LEU A 83 -7.93 9.03 -30.33
CA LEU A 83 -7.10 8.09 -31.08
C LEU A 83 -7.75 6.71 -31.17
N ALA A 84 -8.33 6.19 -30.08
CA ALA A 84 -9.07 4.92 -30.12
C ALA A 84 -10.25 4.97 -31.11
N GLN A 85 -10.96 6.11 -31.19
CA GLN A 85 -12.04 6.29 -32.16
C GLN A 85 -11.56 6.41 -33.60
N GLN A 86 -10.38 7.00 -33.83
CA GLN A 86 -9.77 7.07 -35.16
C GLN A 86 -9.27 5.70 -35.62
N LEU A 87 -8.54 4.97 -34.76
CA LEU A 87 -8.06 3.62 -35.06
C LEU A 87 -9.20 2.63 -35.33
N ALA A 88 -10.34 2.79 -34.66
CA ALA A 88 -11.53 1.99 -34.92
C ALA A 88 -12.17 2.30 -36.29
N LYS A 89 -12.09 3.55 -36.76
CA LYS A 89 -12.56 3.97 -38.10
C LYS A 89 -11.61 3.51 -39.20
N ASP A 90 -10.32 3.42 -38.91
CA ASP A 90 -9.28 2.96 -39.83
C ASP A 90 -9.18 1.42 -39.92
N GLY A 91 -10.13 0.70 -39.30
CA GLY A 91 -10.21 -0.76 -39.34
C GLY A 91 -9.21 -1.49 -38.44
N ASN A 92 -8.44 -0.77 -37.63
CA ASN A 92 -7.46 -1.36 -36.72
C ASN A 92 -8.07 -1.58 -35.32
N ALA A 93 -8.99 -2.54 -35.25
CA ALA A 93 -9.79 -2.83 -34.05
C ALA A 93 -8.93 -3.25 -32.85
N GLU A 94 -7.82 -3.96 -33.08
CA GLU A 94 -6.92 -4.42 -32.03
C GLU A 94 -6.11 -3.27 -31.41
N ALA A 95 -5.57 -2.38 -32.25
CA ALA A 95 -4.91 -1.16 -31.77
C ALA A 95 -5.90 -0.21 -31.07
N ALA A 96 -7.13 -0.09 -31.57
CA ALA A 96 -8.18 0.71 -30.93
C ALA A 96 -8.54 0.17 -29.53
N ALA A 97 -8.66 -1.16 -29.38
CA ALA A 97 -8.93 -1.81 -28.11
C ALA A 97 -7.77 -1.64 -27.12
N ALA A 98 -6.53 -1.79 -27.58
CA ALA A 98 -5.33 -1.57 -26.76
C ALA A 98 -5.21 -0.11 -26.27
N VAL A 99 -5.48 0.86 -27.15
CA VAL A 99 -5.47 2.29 -26.80
C VAL A 99 -6.63 2.63 -25.84
N ALA A 100 -7.82 2.07 -26.04
CA ALA A 100 -8.95 2.26 -25.13
C ALA A 100 -8.71 1.64 -23.74
N ALA A 101 -8.05 0.48 -23.67
CA ALA A 101 -7.64 -0.16 -22.43
C ALA A 101 -6.56 0.65 -21.70
N ALA A 102 -5.52 1.10 -22.43
CA ALA A 102 -4.42 1.89 -21.89
C ALA A 102 -4.83 3.33 -21.50
N ALA A 103 -5.82 3.92 -22.19
CA ALA A 103 -6.40 5.21 -21.85
C ALA A 103 -7.11 5.21 -20.48
N GLY A 104 -7.30 4.03 -19.88
CA GLY A 104 -8.23 3.85 -18.80
C GLY A 104 -9.61 4.18 -19.33
N GLY A 105 -10.20 3.25 -20.09
CA GLY A 105 -11.65 3.21 -20.22
C GLY A 105 -12.26 3.51 -18.85
N LYS A 106 -13.29 4.35 -18.79
CA LYS A 106 -14.01 4.69 -17.56
C LYS A 106 -14.69 3.46 -16.95
N ALA A 107 -13.95 2.41 -16.62
CA ALA A 107 -14.22 1.59 -15.47
C ALA A 107 -14.14 2.57 -14.31
N ARG A 108 -15.29 3.13 -13.97
CA ARG A 108 -15.50 3.89 -12.75
C ARG A 108 -14.86 3.04 -11.65
N ALA A 109 -13.77 3.50 -11.06
CA ALA A 109 -13.10 2.75 -10.01
C ALA A 109 -14.19 2.28 -9.02
N ASP A 110 -14.19 0.98 -8.70
CA ASP A 110 -15.22 0.36 -7.85
C ASP A 110 -15.35 1.05 -6.49
N VAL A 111 -14.31 1.79 -6.10
CA VAL A 111 -14.24 2.67 -4.94
C VAL A 111 -13.76 4.06 -5.41
N PRO A 112 -14.43 5.17 -5.04
CA PRO A 112 -13.95 6.52 -5.33
C PRO A 112 -12.54 6.76 -4.80
N GLU A 113 -11.72 7.50 -5.53
CA GLU A 113 -10.32 7.81 -5.15
C GLU A 113 -10.23 8.52 -3.78
N SER A 114 -11.16 9.44 -3.49
CA SER A 114 -11.24 10.09 -2.18
C SER A 114 -11.53 9.10 -1.04
N LEU A 115 -12.37 8.10 -1.29
CA LEU A 115 -12.64 7.04 -0.32
C LEU A 115 -11.42 6.12 -0.15
N MET A 116 -10.67 5.86 -1.23
CA MET A 116 -9.42 5.12 -1.14
C MET A 116 -8.37 5.82 -0.27
N PHE A 117 -8.18 7.13 -0.46
CA PHE A 117 -7.29 7.91 0.40
C PHE A 117 -7.76 7.90 1.86
N ASN A 118 -9.07 8.03 2.10
CA ASN A 118 -9.62 7.95 3.45
C ASN A 118 -9.32 6.58 4.11
N LEU A 119 -9.64 5.48 3.44
CA LEU A 119 -9.42 4.12 3.96
C LEU A 119 -7.92 3.83 4.17
N THR A 120 -7.08 4.16 3.20
CA THR A 120 -5.62 3.94 3.32
C THR A 120 -4.98 4.86 4.36
N ALA A 121 -5.58 6.01 4.66
CA ALA A 121 -5.17 6.85 5.79
C ALA A 121 -5.43 6.13 7.12
N HIS A 122 -6.63 5.56 7.31
CA HIS A 122 -6.97 4.77 8.51
C HIS A 122 -6.05 3.57 8.68
N ARG A 123 -5.73 2.88 7.58
CA ARG A 123 -4.73 1.79 7.62
C ARG A 123 -3.37 2.27 8.06
N THR A 124 -2.89 3.39 7.50
CA THR A 124 -1.61 3.97 7.89
C THR A 124 -1.62 4.28 9.38
N ALA A 125 -2.62 5.01 9.87
CA ALA A 125 -2.75 5.34 11.28
C ALA A 125 -2.80 4.09 12.19
N ALA A 126 -3.54 3.06 11.80
CA ALA A 126 -3.59 1.80 12.55
C ALA A 126 -2.23 1.12 12.64
N ILE A 127 -1.47 1.06 11.53
CA ILE A 127 -0.11 0.52 11.52
C ILE A 127 0.79 1.36 12.44
N GLN A 128 0.74 2.69 12.34
CA GLN A 128 1.49 3.59 13.22
C GLN A 128 1.17 3.30 14.69
N ALA A 129 -0.12 3.22 15.05
CA ALA A 129 -0.57 2.98 16.40
C ALA A 129 -0.20 1.58 16.93
N ALA A 130 -0.21 0.56 16.09
CA ALA A 130 0.23 -0.79 16.46
C ALA A 130 1.75 -0.88 16.66
N MET A 131 2.55 -0.17 15.85
CA MET A 131 4.00 -0.10 16.03
C MET A 131 4.41 0.53 17.35
N LEU A 132 3.65 1.50 17.85
CA LEU A 132 3.89 2.11 19.17
C LEU A 132 3.81 1.08 20.32
N LYS A 133 3.02 0.00 20.13
CA LYS A 133 2.89 -1.10 21.09
C LYS A 133 3.91 -2.22 20.87
N ASN A 134 4.68 -2.18 19.77
CA ASN A 134 5.63 -3.20 19.40
C ASN A 134 6.96 -2.58 18.94
N GLN A 135 7.76 -2.17 19.92
CA GLN A 135 9.06 -1.52 19.71
C GLN A 135 10.02 -2.37 18.87
N ALA A 136 9.98 -3.70 19.01
CA ALA A 136 10.83 -4.61 18.23
C ALA A 136 10.54 -4.51 16.73
N VAL A 137 9.25 -4.53 16.33
CA VAL A 137 8.86 -4.39 14.92
C VAL A 137 9.16 -2.99 14.40
N ALA A 138 8.99 -1.94 15.23
CA ALA A 138 9.32 -0.57 14.84
C ALA A 138 10.82 -0.38 14.55
N LEU A 139 11.69 -0.88 15.43
CA LEU A 139 13.13 -0.85 15.24
C LEU A 139 13.56 -1.73 14.06
N ALA A 140 12.96 -2.91 13.88
CA ALA A 140 13.23 -3.79 12.74
C ALA A 140 12.83 -3.14 11.41
N ALA A 141 11.70 -2.43 11.35
CA ALA A 141 11.27 -1.68 10.16
C ALA A 141 12.25 -0.55 9.80
N MET A 142 12.73 0.19 10.80
CA MET A 142 13.76 1.22 10.61
C MET A 142 15.10 0.61 10.15
N ALA A 143 15.55 -0.47 10.81
CA ALA A 143 16.77 -1.17 10.43
C ALA A 143 16.70 -1.73 9.00
N ASN A 144 15.57 -2.33 8.61
CA ASN A 144 15.32 -2.78 7.25
C ASN A 144 15.41 -1.62 6.25
N ARG A 145 14.80 -0.47 6.56
CA ARG A 145 14.86 0.72 5.68
C ARG A 145 16.29 1.24 5.51
N ILE A 146 17.08 1.22 6.58
CA ILE A 146 18.51 1.59 6.56
C ILE A 146 19.29 0.58 5.72
N ALA A 147 19.12 -0.72 5.97
CA ALA A 147 19.80 -1.79 5.25
C ALA A 147 19.51 -1.76 3.75
N LEU A 148 18.25 -1.56 3.34
CA LEU A 148 17.88 -1.37 1.93
C LEU A 148 18.54 -0.13 1.31
N GLY A 149 18.72 0.94 2.09
CA GLY A 149 19.43 2.13 1.64
C GLY A 149 20.94 1.91 1.45
N LEU A 150 21.54 1.01 2.23
CA LEU A 150 22.98 0.74 2.22
C LEU A 150 23.39 -0.39 1.27
N PHE A 151 22.56 -1.43 1.14
CA PHE A 151 22.96 -2.71 0.54
C PHE A 151 22.11 -3.14 -0.66
N ALA A 152 20.94 -2.52 -0.92
CA ALA A 152 20.18 -2.84 -2.12
C ALA A 152 20.74 -2.07 -3.33
N PRO A 153 21.05 -2.74 -4.45
CA PRO A 153 21.37 -2.05 -5.69
C PRO A 153 20.16 -1.18 -6.07
N GLU A 154 20.40 0.07 -6.48
CA GLU A 154 19.44 1.09 -6.95
C GLU A 154 19.28 2.39 -6.13
N ASN A 155 20.01 2.64 -5.04
CA ASN A 155 19.97 3.94 -4.33
C ASN A 155 21.29 4.73 -4.41
N LEU A 156 21.49 5.52 -5.47
CA LEU A 156 22.60 6.48 -5.57
C LEU A 156 22.25 7.79 -4.87
N HIS A 157 22.67 8.00 -3.62
CA HIS A 157 22.77 9.34 -3.04
C HIS A 157 24.07 9.52 -2.24
N LYS A 158 24.82 10.59 -2.53
CA LYS A 158 26.01 11.01 -1.77
C LYS A 158 25.56 11.72 -0.49
N ASP A 159 25.71 11.08 0.67
CA ASP A 159 25.77 11.74 2.00
C ASP A 159 26.32 10.79 3.06
N PRO A 160 26.94 11.30 4.14
CA PRO A 160 27.53 10.47 5.19
C PRO A 160 26.56 9.95 6.28
N VAL A 161 25.33 10.49 6.45
CA VAL A 161 24.20 9.86 7.19
C VAL A 161 22.87 10.34 6.61
N ARG A 162 21.91 9.45 6.29
CA ARG A 162 20.58 9.81 5.74
C ARG A 162 19.43 9.03 6.40
N VAL A 163 18.66 9.68 7.26
CA VAL A 163 17.35 9.22 7.76
C VAL A 163 16.31 10.31 7.45
N SER A 164 15.29 10.02 6.64
CA SER A 164 14.17 10.95 6.40
C SER A 164 12.94 10.44 7.14
N VAL A 165 12.65 11.04 8.29
CA VAL A 165 11.37 10.91 8.98
C VAL A 165 10.51 12.09 8.56
N GLN A 166 9.61 11.88 7.60
CA GLN A 166 8.55 12.84 7.34
C GLN A 166 7.43 12.53 8.33
N GLN A 167 6.98 13.52 9.10
CA GLN A 167 5.76 13.34 9.88
C GLN A 167 4.58 13.28 8.90
N CYS A 168 3.97 12.10 8.74
CA CYS A 168 2.84 11.93 7.83
C CYS A 168 1.50 12.40 8.42
N GLY A 169 1.45 12.79 9.71
CA GLY A 169 0.22 13.17 10.41
C GLY A 169 -0.60 14.24 9.68
N GLY A 170 0.05 15.31 9.23
CA GLY A 170 -0.65 16.38 8.49
C GLY A 170 -1.19 15.96 7.12
N MET A 171 -0.75 14.84 6.56
CA MET A 171 -1.28 14.26 5.33
C MET A 171 -2.48 13.33 5.62
N LEU A 172 -2.47 12.63 6.75
CA LEU A 172 -3.59 11.79 7.20
C LEU A 172 -4.84 12.63 7.48
N ASP A 173 -4.69 13.74 8.19
CA ASP A 173 -5.79 14.67 8.51
C ASP A 173 -6.42 15.28 7.25
N LYS A 174 -5.61 15.57 6.22
CA LYS A 174 -6.11 16.06 4.93
C LYS A 174 -6.81 14.98 4.11
N SER A 175 -6.43 13.73 4.30
CA SER A 175 -6.89 12.59 3.50
C SER A 175 -8.16 11.95 4.06
N SER A 176 -8.45 12.11 5.35
CA SER A 176 -9.65 11.58 6.00
C SER A 176 -10.29 12.60 6.96
N PRO A 177 -11.54 13.02 6.72
CA PRO A 177 -12.26 13.92 7.63
C PRO A 177 -12.61 13.25 8.97
N THR A 178 -12.52 11.92 9.05
CA THR A 178 -12.84 11.12 10.24
C THR A 178 -11.60 10.70 11.03
N MET A 179 -10.39 11.06 10.56
CA MET A 179 -9.13 10.61 11.18
C MET A 179 -8.98 11.08 12.62
N THR A 180 -9.36 12.33 12.89
CA THR A 180 -9.17 12.99 14.19
C THR A 180 -9.92 12.31 15.33
N GLU A 181 -11.02 11.62 15.02
CA GLU A 181 -11.85 10.90 15.99
C GLU A 181 -11.49 9.41 16.09
N SER A 182 -10.50 8.94 15.30
CA SER A 182 -10.13 7.53 15.27
C SER A 182 -9.36 7.10 16.52
N ALA A 183 -9.53 5.84 16.91
CA ALA A 183 -8.78 5.23 18.01
C ALA A 183 -7.26 5.22 17.74
N ALA A 184 -6.87 5.08 16.47
CA ALA A 184 -5.48 5.15 16.05
C ALA A 184 -4.87 6.52 16.32
N GLN A 185 -5.56 7.60 15.93
CA GLN A 185 -5.09 8.96 16.15
C GLN A 185 -5.01 9.32 17.64
N ALA A 186 -5.95 8.83 18.45
CA ALA A 186 -5.90 8.99 19.90
C ALA A 186 -4.64 8.34 20.50
N ALA A 187 -4.33 7.10 20.12
CA ALA A 187 -3.13 6.39 20.58
C ALA A 187 -1.83 7.08 20.13
N ILE A 188 -1.78 7.58 18.90
CA ILE A 188 -0.61 8.33 18.38
C ILE A 188 -0.41 9.64 19.16
N SER A 189 -1.50 10.34 19.46
CA SER A 189 -1.46 11.61 20.21
C SER A 189 -1.00 11.41 21.65
N GLU A 190 -1.50 10.36 22.31
CA GLU A 190 -1.06 9.97 23.65
C GLU A 190 0.45 9.63 23.68
N ALA A 191 0.91 8.80 22.74
CA ALA A 191 2.33 8.46 22.66
C ALA A 191 3.22 9.68 22.37
N ARG A 192 2.76 10.62 21.52
CA ARG A 192 3.47 11.88 21.29
C ARG A 192 3.64 12.68 22.57
N ASN A 193 2.56 12.85 23.34
CA ASN A 193 2.62 13.59 24.60
C ASN A 193 3.55 12.92 25.61
N ALA A 194 3.52 11.58 25.68
CA ALA A 194 4.45 10.83 26.50
C ALA A 194 5.91 11.05 26.07
N MET A 195 6.21 10.99 24.77
CA MET A 195 7.55 11.28 24.22
C MET A 195 8.02 12.70 24.54
N GLU A 196 7.13 13.68 24.38
CA GLU A 196 7.44 15.09 24.67
C GLU A 196 7.71 15.32 26.16
N SER A 197 6.95 14.66 27.05
CA SER A 197 7.12 14.80 28.50
C SER A 197 8.43 14.22 29.05
N MET A 198 9.10 13.34 28.31
CA MET A 198 10.39 12.76 28.71
C MET A 198 11.57 13.67 28.35
N LEU A 199 11.40 14.58 27.38
CA LEU A 199 12.49 15.41 26.90
C LEU A 199 12.81 16.53 27.90
N PRO A 200 14.10 16.88 28.07
CA PRO A 200 14.48 18.11 28.77
C PRO A 200 13.84 19.35 28.14
N GLU A 201 13.58 20.39 28.95
CA GLU A 201 13.01 21.65 28.47
C GLU A 201 13.94 22.35 27.46
N ASP A 202 15.26 22.29 27.69
CA ASP A 202 16.24 22.85 26.76
C ASP A 202 16.63 21.83 25.68
N SER A 203 16.26 22.12 24.44
CA SER A 203 16.62 21.33 23.25
C SER A 203 18.12 21.17 23.03
N ALA A 204 18.95 22.07 23.57
CA ALA A 204 20.41 21.95 23.47
C ALA A 204 20.95 20.74 24.25
N GLU A 205 20.23 20.26 25.26
CA GLU A 205 20.63 19.13 26.11
C GLU A 205 20.20 17.77 25.56
N TRP A 206 19.31 17.74 24.56
CA TRP A 206 18.68 16.50 24.08
C TRP A 206 19.68 15.45 23.61
N LEU A 207 20.73 15.86 22.89
CA LEU A 207 21.73 14.91 22.39
C LEU A 207 22.42 14.19 23.55
N GLN A 208 22.88 14.95 24.55
CA GLN A 208 23.55 14.38 25.71
C GLN A 208 22.57 13.52 26.52
N TRP A 209 21.33 14.00 26.70
CA TRP A 209 20.28 13.23 27.36
C TRP A 209 20.02 11.88 26.68
N PHE A 210 19.94 11.81 25.35
CA PHE A 210 19.78 10.53 24.62
C PHE A 210 21.02 9.62 24.72
N ILE A 211 22.22 10.19 24.84
CA ILE A 211 23.44 9.39 25.09
C ILE A 211 23.34 8.74 26.47
N ASP A 212 22.83 9.46 27.46
CA ASP A 212 22.75 9.01 28.85
C ASP A 212 21.54 8.09 29.12
N ASN A 213 20.51 8.12 28.25
CA ASN A 213 19.23 7.41 28.40
C ASN A 213 18.93 6.49 27.20
N PRO A 214 19.66 5.36 27.06
CA PRO A 214 19.59 4.53 25.85
C PRO A 214 18.23 3.83 25.64
N ALA A 215 17.49 3.51 26.69
CA ALA A 215 16.17 2.89 26.57
C ALA A 215 15.15 3.87 25.98
N GLU A 216 15.20 5.12 26.43
CA GLU A 216 14.39 6.24 25.96
C GLU A 216 14.77 6.62 24.53
N THR A 217 16.06 6.59 24.18
CA THR A 217 16.53 6.76 22.80
C THR A 217 15.93 5.72 21.86
N LEU A 218 15.95 4.44 22.23
CA LEU A 218 15.32 3.39 21.43
C LEU A 218 13.80 3.59 21.31
N SER A 219 13.16 4.10 22.35
CA SER A 219 11.72 4.41 22.34
C SER A 219 11.41 5.58 21.41
N MET A 220 12.23 6.63 21.42
CA MET A 220 12.12 7.77 20.50
C MET A 220 12.37 7.36 19.05
N ILE A 221 13.35 6.49 18.79
CA ILE A 221 13.60 5.95 17.44
C ILE A 221 12.40 5.11 16.97
N ALA A 222 11.85 4.27 17.84
CA ALA A 222 10.67 3.47 17.51
C ALA A 222 9.44 4.33 17.24
N PHE A 223 9.22 5.39 18.03
CA PHE A 223 8.20 6.40 17.76
C PHE A 223 8.45 7.10 16.43
N GLY A 224 9.67 7.58 16.17
CA GLY A 224 10.02 8.18 14.88
C GLY A 224 9.78 7.24 13.69
N ALA A 225 10.09 5.96 13.86
CA ALA A 225 9.84 4.92 12.87
C ALA A 225 8.34 4.73 12.60
N SER A 226 7.51 4.64 13.64
CA SER A 226 6.06 4.55 13.47
C SER A 226 5.53 5.77 12.71
N GLN A 227 5.91 6.98 13.11
CA GLN A 227 5.41 8.22 12.48
C GLN A 227 5.85 8.39 11.02
N SER A 228 6.88 7.67 10.57
CA SER A 228 7.38 7.67 9.19
C SER A 228 6.63 6.76 8.24
N VAL A 229 5.76 5.87 8.76
CA VAL A 229 4.99 4.95 7.92
C VAL A 229 3.94 5.71 7.13
N ASP A 230 3.92 5.48 5.82
CA ASP A 230 2.90 5.97 4.90
C ASP A 230 2.48 4.86 3.94
N THR A 231 1.18 4.54 3.94
CA THR A 231 0.60 3.56 3.02
C THR A 231 -0.55 4.16 2.21
N LEU A 232 -0.63 5.50 2.12
CA LEU A 232 -1.67 6.22 1.38
C LEU A 232 -1.67 5.82 -0.10
N SER A 233 -2.86 5.55 -0.62
CA SER A 233 -3.01 5.26 -2.04
C SER A 233 -4.40 5.62 -2.55
N GLY A 234 -4.44 6.30 -3.70
CA GLY A 234 -5.67 6.50 -4.48
C GLY A 234 -6.05 5.30 -5.36
N ASN A 235 -5.21 4.24 -5.41
CA ASN A 235 -5.40 3.10 -6.31
C ASN A 235 -5.42 1.78 -5.54
N VAL A 236 -6.46 0.96 -5.78
CA VAL A 236 -6.64 -0.37 -5.19
C VAL A 236 -5.43 -1.29 -5.45
N LYS A 237 -4.75 -1.18 -6.59
CA LYS A 237 -3.58 -2.02 -6.92
C LYS A 237 -2.38 -1.79 -6.02
N HIS A 238 -2.26 -0.60 -5.43
CA HIS A 238 -1.19 -0.24 -4.50
C HIS A 238 -1.70 -0.16 -3.06
N ALA A 239 -2.97 -0.51 -2.83
CA ALA A 239 -3.59 -0.51 -1.53
C ALA A 239 -3.10 -1.64 -0.63
N ASN A 240 -2.09 -2.45 -1.01
CA ASN A 240 -1.51 -3.48 -0.13
C ASN A 240 -0.03 -3.24 0.26
N SER A 241 0.49 -2.03 0.07
CA SER A 241 1.87 -1.67 0.46
C SER A 241 2.18 -1.86 1.96
N GLY A 242 1.16 -1.89 2.82
CA GLY A 242 1.30 -2.10 4.26
C GLY A 242 1.23 -3.55 4.74
N ALA A 243 0.87 -4.52 3.88
CA ALA A 243 0.60 -5.91 4.31
C ALA A 243 1.74 -6.58 5.09
N PRO A 244 3.02 -6.50 4.67
CA PRO A 244 4.11 -7.15 5.40
C PRO A 244 4.24 -6.64 6.84
N LEU A 245 4.02 -5.34 7.05
CA LEU A 245 4.11 -4.71 8.35
C LEU A 245 2.88 -5.04 9.21
N MET A 246 1.68 -5.07 8.62
CA MET A 246 0.47 -5.53 9.31
C MET A 246 0.61 -6.98 9.78
N ALA A 247 1.15 -7.87 8.93
CA ALA A 247 1.40 -9.26 9.28
C ALA A 247 2.43 -9.37 10.43
N ALA A 248 3.54 -8.64 10.36
CA ALA A 248 4.56 -8.63 11.42
C ALA A 248 4.02 -8.10 12.77
N LEU A 249 3.05 -7.18 12.72
CA LEU A 249 2.39 -6.63 13.90
C LEU A 249 1.24 -7.50 14.43
N GLY A 250 0.83 -8.54 13.70
CA GLY A 250 -0.41 -9.26 13.98
C GLY A 250 -1.63 -8.34 13.97
N LEU A 251 -1.61 -7.32 13.12
CA LEU A 251 -2.60 -6.26 13.09
C LEU A 251 -3.88 -6.74 12.40
N ASP A 252 -4.98 -6.77 13.15
CA ASP A 252 -6.33 -6.87 12.57
C ASP A 252 -6.95 -5.47 12.44
N MET A 253 -7.22 -5.05 11.21
CA MET A 253 -7.80 -3.72 10.95
C MET A 253 -9.20 -3.54 11.54
N ALA A 254 -9.94 -4.62 11.82
CA ALA A 254 -11.26 -4.54 12.42
C ALA A 254 -11.24 -4.07 13.87
N ASP A 255 -10.08 -4.07 14.53
CA ASP A 255 -9.90 -3.45 15.85
C ASP A 255 -9.72 -1.93 15.80
N TRP A 256 -9.36 -1.40 14.63
CA TRP A 256 -9.02 0.02 14.44
C TRP A 256 -10.05 0.78 13.61
N TRP A 257 -10.78 0.08 12.74
CA TRP A 257 -11.74 0.69 11.82
C TRP A 257 -13.00 -0.15 11.69
N LYS A 258 -14.13 0.53 11.58
CA LYS A 258 -15.45 -0.08 11.42
C LYS A 258 -16.31 0.73 10.49
N ALA A 259 -17.02 0.05 9.58
CA ALA A 259 -17.91 0.72 8.64
C ALA A 259 -19.12 1.32 9.35
N ASP A 260 -19.41 2.59 9.08
CA ASP A 260 -20.59 3.29 9.55
C ASP A 260 -21.27 4.09 8.43
N ALA A 261 -22.40 4.72 8.77
CA ALA A 261 -23.21 5.49 7.84
C ALA A 261 -22.43 6.66 7.21
N GLY A 262 -21.60 7.36 7.97
CA GLY A 262 -20.86 8.55 7.55
C GLY A 262 -19.54 8.21 6.85
N ASN A 263 -18.78 7.25 7.37
CA ASN A 263 -17.41 6.98 6.98
C ASN A 263 -17.26 6.08 5.75
N TYR A 264 -18.29 5.32 5.39
CA TYR A 264 -18.26 4.39 4.26
C TYR A 264 -19.57 4.38 3.48
N PHE A 265 -20.70 4.09 4.14
CA PHE A 265 -21.95 3.82 3.42
C PHE A 265 -22.50 5.05 2.69
N SER A 266 -22.38 6.26 3.23
CA SER A 266 -22.78 7.48 2.51
C SER A 266 -21.95 7.74 1.24
N LEU A 267 -20.71 7.24 1.21
CA LEU A 267 -19.69 7.52 0.20
C LEU A 267 -19.70 6.52 -0.96
N VAL A 268 -20.37 5.38 -0.79
CA VAL A 268 -20.44 4.34 -1.82
C VAL A 268 -21.80 4.28 -2.53
N PRO A 269 -21.85 3.76 -3.78
CA PRO A 269 -23.11 3.45 -4.44
C PRO A 269 -23.88 2.34 -3.71
N LYS A 270 -25.19 2.29 -3.91
CA LYS A 270 -26.06 1.26 -3.29
C LYS A 270 -25.64 -0.18 -3.62
N ALA A 271 -25.10 -0.41 -4.82
CA ALA A 271 -24.56 -1.73 -5.18
C ALA A 271 -23.45 -2.21 -4.23
N LYS A 272 -22.56 -1.31 -3.79
CA LYS A 272 -21.50 -1.62 -2.82
C LYS A 272 -22.03 -1.78 -1.39
N MET A 273 -23.15 -1.16 -1.05
CA MET A 273 -23.85 -1.44 0.22
C MET A 273 -24.39 -2.87 0.24
N ILE A 274 -25.01 -3.32 -0.86
CA ILE A 274 -25.50 -4.69 -1.01
C ILE A 274 -24.35 -5.69 -0.90
N GLU A 275 -23.25 -5.45 -1.61
CA GLU A 275 -22.03 -6.27 -1.53
C GLU A 275 -21.51 -6.35 -0.10
N ALA A 276 -21.38 -5.21 0.59
CA ALA A 276 -20.93 -5.18 1.98
C ALA A 276 -21.83 -5.96 2.93
N VAL A 277 -23.17 -5.81 2.83
CA VAL A 277 -24.12 -6.57 3.65
C VAL A 277 -24.09 -8.06 3.32
N THR A 278 -23.94 -8.41 2.04
CA THR A 278 -23.83 -9.80 1.59
C THR A 278 -22.57 -10.45 2.14
N ASP A 279 -21.43 -9.78 2.01
CA ASP A 279 -20.14 -10.24 2.54
C ASP A 279 -20.16 -10.38 4.06
N ALA A 280 -20.77 -9.43 4.77
CA ALA A 280 -20.75 -9.38 6.23
C ALA A 280 -21.77 -10.32 6.89
N CYS A 281 -22.94 -10.49 6.28
CA CYS A 281 -24.11 -11.10 6.91
C CYS A 281 -24.81 -12.18 6.07
N GLY A 282 -24.34 -12.42 4.84
CA GLY A 282 -24.95 -13.36 3.89
C GLY A 282 -26.03 -12.74 3.01
N VAL A 283 -26.38 -13.43 1.91
CA VAL A 283 -27.33 -12.94 0.89
C VAL A 283 -28.72 -12.66 1.46
N ASP A 284 -29.18 -13.48 2.41
CA ASP A 284 -30.50 -13.34 3.03
C ASP A 284 -30.65 -12.03 3.83
N ALA A 285 -29.52 -11.47 4.30
CA ALA A 285 -29.49 -10.22 5.05
C ALA A 285 -29.67 -8.97 4.18
N VAL A 286 -29.62 -9.10 2.85
CA VAL A 286 -29.78 -7.97 1.92
C VAL A 286 -31.20 -7.44 1.89
N GLY A 287 -32.21 -8.32 2.03
CA GLY A 287 -33.62 -7.96 1.98
C GLY A 287 -33.99 -7.05 0.79
N ASP A 288 -34.74 -5.98 1.08
CA ASP A 288 -35.15 -4.98 0.07
C ASP A 288 -34.18 -3.79 -0.06
N LEU A 289 -32.92 -3.92 0.37
CA LEU A 289 -31.95 -2.80 0.36
C LEU A 289 -31.80 -2.14 -1.02
N GLY A 290 -31.93 -2.93 -2.11
CA GLY A 290 -32.01 -2.44 -3.48
C GLY A 290 -33.12 -1.40 -3.72
N LYS A 291 -34.29 -1.60 -3.11
CA LYS A 291 -35.52 -0.81 -3.34
C LYS A 291 -35.69 0.35 -2.36
N MET A 292 -34.98 0.35 -1.22
CA MET A 292 -35.03 1.41 -0.21
C MET A 292 -34.60 2.78 -0.76
N LYS A 293 -34.98 3.88 -0.12
CA LYS A 293 -34.36 5.19 -0.43
C LYS A 293 -32.88 5.17 -0.02
N LYS A 294 -32.04 6.01 -0.62
CA LYS A 294 -30.58 5.98 -0.34
C LYS A 294 -30.28 6.23 1.14
N SER A 295 -31.00 7.15 1.80
CA SER A 295 -30.88 7.40 3.24
C SER A 295 -31.14 6.14 4.07
N ASP A 296 -32.22 5.43 3.75
CA ASP A 296 -32.68 4.27 4.51
C ASP A 296 -31.75 3.08 4.27
N ALA A 297 -31.26 2.93 3.03
CA ALA A 297 -30.25 1.92 2.68
C ALA A 297 -28.92 2.16 3.40
N ILE A 298 -28.49 3.42 3.58
CA ILE A 298 -27.28 3.76 4.35
C ILE A 298 -27.45 3.33 5.82
N ALA A 299 -28.57 3.72 6.45
CA ALA A 299 -28.83 3.38 7.84
C ALA A 299 -28.91 1.87 8.06
N TYR A 300 -29.62 1.17 7.18
CA TYR A 300 -29.76 -0.28 7.22
C TYR A 300 -28.40 -1.00 7.04
N ALA A 301 -27.62 -0.61 6.04
CA ALA A 301 -26.30 -1.22 5.81
C ALA A 301 -25.35 -0.98 6.99
N ALA A 302 -25.33 0.24 7.52
CA ALA A 302 -24.53 0.59 8.70
C ALA A 302 -24.92 -0.27 9.91
N GLU A 303 -26.20 -0.39 10.21
CA GLU A 303 -26.68 -1.20 11.34
C GLU A 303 -26.27 -2.67 11.19
N ARG A 304 -26.55 -3.28 10.03
CA ARG A 304 -26.26 -4.70 9.78
C ARG A 304 -24.77 -5.01 9.88
N VAL A 305 -23.95 -4.21 9.23
CA VAL A 305 -22.50 -4.43 9.19
C VAL A 305 -21.85 -4.07 10.53
N SER A 306 -22.42 -3.17 11.31
CA SER A 306 -21.84 -2.74 12.58
C SER A 306 -21.68 -3.86 13.62
N ALA A 307 -22.48 -4.92 13.59
CA ALA A 307 -22.31 -6.02 14.53
C ALA A 307 -21.19 -7.00 14.11
N THR A 308 -20.54 -6.77 12.96
CA THR A 308 -19.56 -7.67 12.37
C THR A 308 -18.15 -7.09 12.41
N ARG A 309 -17.14 -7.92 12.13
CA ARG A 309 -15.74 -7.52 11.89
C ARG A 309 -15.45 -7.24 10.41
N TRP A 310 -16.48 -6.94 9.63
CA TRP A 310 -16.34 -6.75 8.20
C TRP A 310 -15.53 -5.49 7.89
N LEU A 311 -14.69 -5.60 6.86
CA LEU A 311 -13.88 -4.52 6.32
C LEU A 311 -14.09 -4.42 4.81
N PRO A 312 -14.00 -3.22 4.21
CA PRO A 312 -13.94 -3.08 2.76
C PRO A 312 -12.59 -3.61 2.23
N ALA A 313 -12.56 -4.06 0.98
CA ALA A 313 -11.39 -4.69 0.37
C ALA A 313 -10.05 -3.94 0.58
N PRO A 314 -9.95 -2.60 0.49
CA PRO A 314 -8.70 -1.87 0.73
C PRO A 314 -8.13 -1.96 2.15
N LEU A 315 -8.93 -2.43 3.12
CA LEU A 315 -8.52 -2.61 4.52
C LEU A 315 -8.28 -4.08 4.89
N ARG A 316 -8.54 -5.02 3.97
CA ARG A 316 -8.27 -6.45 4.17
C ARG A 316 -6.79 -6.69 3.83
N ALA A 317 -6.09 -7.46 4.67
CA ALA A 317 -4.70 -7.86 4.45
C ALA A 317 -4.59 -8.96 3.38
#